data_AF-A0A2E6H8J1-F1
#
_entry.id   AF-A0A2E6H8J1-F1
#
_cell.length_a   1.000
_cell.length_b   1.000
_cell.length_c   1.000
_cell.angle_alpha   90.00
_cell.angle_beta   90.00
_cell.angle_gamma   90.00
#
_symmetry.space_group_name_H-M   'P 1'
#
loop_
_entity.id
_entity.type
_entity.pdbx_description
1 polymer ?
#
loop_
_entity_poly.entity_id
_entity_poly.type
_entity_poly.pdbx_seq_one_letter_code
_entity_poly.pdbx_strand_id
1 'polypeptide(L)'
;MNGDNDKDGIIPNSTCHGEHERYEIKCEKKSCKYWHDLPDSQNCIMIAARNGEHTLQQIGDIFGVTRMRICQIEKIIFKKLLKRSDIHSTVD
;
A
#
# COMPACT_ATOMS: atom_id res chain seq x y z
N MET A 1 13.18 32.83 -22.10
CA MET A 1 11.71 32.88 -21.98
C MET A 1 11.13 31.61 -22.56
N ASN A 2 10.05 31.14 -21.94
CA ASN A 2 9.19 30.01 -22.29
C ASN A 2 9.73 28.66 -21.79
N GLY A 3 9.16 28.02 -20.78
CA GLY A 3 7.90 28.25 -20.09
C GLY A 3 7.51 26.92 -19.46
N ASP A 4 7.38 26.93 -18.14
CA ASP A 4 6.92 25.79 -17.35
C ASP A 4 5.59 25.30 -17.92
N ASN A 5 5.57 24.08 -18.47
CA ASN A 5 4.36 23.35 -18.75
C ASN A 5 4.38 22.09 -17.90
N ASP A 6 4.24 22.30 -16.59
CA ASP A 6 3.74 21.28 -15.66
C ASP A 6 2.32 20.91 -16.08
N LYS A 7 2.22 19.95 -17.00
CA LYS A 7 1.05 19.09 -17.12
C LYS A 7 1.46 17.78 -16.48
N ASP A 8 1.23 17.65 -15.17
CA ASP A 8 1.26 16.34 -14.51
C ASP A 8 0.47 15.37 -15.40
N GLY A 9 1.20 14.43 -16.02
CA GLY A 9 0.67 13.48 -17.00
C GLY A 9 -0.25 12.45 -16.35
N ILE A 10 -1.39 12.92 -15.84
CA ILE A 10 -2.38 12.07 -15.19
C ILE A 10 -3.04 11.23 -16.27
N ILE A 11 -2.80 9.92 -16.22
CA ILE A 11 -3.44 8.94 -17.09
C ILE A 11 -4.86 8.70 -16.54
N PRO A 12 -5.93 9.04 -17.27
CA PRO A 12 -7.29 8.87 -16.80
C PRO A 12 -7.63 7.39 -16.63
N ASN A 13 -8.47 7.08 -15.65
CA ASN A 13 -8.92 5.71 -15.32
C ASN A 13 -7.79 4.72 -14.97
N SER A 14 -6.64 5.21 -14.51
CA SER A 14 -5.56 4.36 -14.02
C SER A 14 -5.08 4.76 -12.62
N THR A 15 -4.26 3.92 -12.02
CA THR A 15 -3.61 4.16 -10.74
C THR A 15 -2.10 4.16 -10.92
N CYS A 16 -1.40 4.98 -10.13
CA CYS A 16 0.06 5.09 -10.19
C CYS A 16 0.75 3.72 -10.05
N HIS A 17 0.35 2.91 -9.07
CA HIS A 17 0.94 1.58 -8.86
C HIS A 17 0.59 0.59 -9.98
N GLY A 18 -0.58 0.71 -10.61
CA GLY A 18 -0.94 -0.11 -11.78
C GLY A 18 -0.08 0.20 -13.01
N GLU A 19 0.28 1.46 -13.24
CA GLU A 19 1.18 1.82 -14.34
C GLU A 19 2.63 1.40 -14.05
N HIS A 20 3.10 1.52 -12.81
CA HIS A 20 4.42 0.99 -12.41
C HIS A 20 4.51 -0.53 -12.59
N GLU A 21 3.47 -1.26 -12.21
CA GLU A 21 3.35 -2.71 -12.40
C GLU A 21 3.31 -3.08 -13.89
N ARG A 22 2.52 -2.38 -14.70
CA ARG A 22 2.35 -2.63 -16.14
C ARG A 22 3.64 -2.46 -16.96
N TYR A 23 4.42 -1.42 -16.65
CA TYR A 23 5.65 -1.11 -17.38
C TYR A 23 6.91 -1.64 -16.69
N GLU A 24 6.75 -2.33 -15.55
CA GLU A 24 7.85 -2.88 -14.75
C GLU A 24 8.88 -1.81 -14.32
N ILE A 25 8.44 -0.55 -14.19
CA ILE A 25 9.30 0.57 -13.81
C ILE A 25 9.24 0.86 -12.32
N LYS A 26 10.40 1.04 -11.69
CA LYS A 26 10.48 1.39 -10.27
C LYS A 26 9.93 2.80 -10.02
N CYS A 27 9.23 2.98 -8.90
CA CYS A 27 8.84 4.29 -8.42
C CYS A 27 10.07 5.04 -7.86
N GLU A 28 10.33 6.23 -8.40
CA GLU A 28 11.43 7.09 -7.94
C GLU A 28 10.96 8.18 -6.96
N LYS A 29 9.64 8.35 -6.79
CA LYS A 29 9.05 9.35 -5.92
C LYS A 29 9.14 8.92 -4.45
N LYS A 30 10.31 9.12 -3.83
CA LYS A 30 10.58 8.80 -2.41
C LYS A 30 9.66 9.48 -1.40
N SER A 31 8.99 10.58 -1.79
CA SER A 31 7.99 11.26 -0.95
C SER A 31 6.59 10.61 -1.00
N CYS A 32 6.38 9.62 -1.87
CA CYS A 32 5.12 8.89 -1.93
C CYS A 32 4.92 8.06 -0.66
N LYS A 33 3.74 8.14 -0.05
CA LYS A 33 3.39 7.36 1.16
C LYS A 33 3.41 5.83 0.98
N TYR A 34 3.40 5.37 -0.27
CA TYR A 34 3.46 3.96 -0.63
C TYR A 34 4.87 3.54 -1.07
N TRP A 35 5.83 4.48 -1.09
CA TRP A 35 7.19 4.21 -1.49
C TRP A 35 7.94 3.49 -0.37
N HIS A 36 8.50 2.33 -0.68
CA HIS A 36 9.39 1.57 0.18
C HIS A 36 10.50 1.00 -0.71
N ASP A 37 11.70 0.78 -0.17
CA ASP A 37 12.83 0.21 -0.92
C ASP A 37 12.60 -1.29 -1.18
N LEU A 38 11.74 -1.58 -2.16
CA LEU A 38 11.25 -2.89 -2.55
C LEU A 38 11.45 -3.05 -4.06
N PRO A 39 12.68 -3.30 -4.53
CA PRO A 39 12.98 -3.32 -5.96
C PRO A 39 12.17 -4.36 -6.74
N ASP A 40 11.86 -5.49 -6.11
CA ASP A 40 11.04 -6.58 -6.69
C ASP A 40 9.54 -6.23 -6.78
N SER A 41 9.13 -5.09 -6.23
CA SER A 41 7.76 -4.57 -6.26
C SER A 41 7.73 -3.11 -6.68
N GLN A 42 8.66 -2.73 -7.57
CA GLN A 42 8.77 -1.39 -8.17
C GLN A 42 8.79 -0.26 -7.11
N ASN A 43 9.41 -0.52 -5.96
CA ASN A 43 9.44 0.37 -4.80
C ASN A 43 8.06 0.78 -4.26
N CYS A 44 7.03 -0.07 -4.43
CA CYS A 44 5.66 0.24 -4.08
C CYS A 44 5.02 -0.84 -3.19
N ILE A 45 4.57 -0.45 -2.00
CA ILE A 45 3.91 -1.38 -1.07
C ILE A 45 2.58 -1.90 -1.59
N MET A 46 1.89 -1.14 -2.46
CA MET A 46 0.62 -1.57 -3.07
C MET A 46 0.83 -2.74 -4.04
N ILE A 47 1.97 -2.76 -4.74
CA ILE A 47 2.35 -3.88 -5.62
C ILE A 47 2.81 -5.06 -4.76
N ALA A 48 3.66 -4.80 -3.77
CA ALA A 48 4.12 -5.85 -2.85
C ALA A 48 2.96 -6.59 -2.16
N ALA A 49 1.91 -5.87 -1.76
CA ALA A 49 0.71 -6.44 -1.14
C ALA A 49 -0.12 -7.33 -2.09
N ARG A 50 0.03 -7.19 -3.41
CA ARG A 50 -0.63 -8.05 -4.42
C ARG A 50 0.15 -9.32 -4.71
N ASN A 51 1.46 -9.32 -4.45
CA ASN A 51 2.35 -10.45 -4.74
C ASN A 51 2.17 -11.65 -3.80
N GLY A 52 1.18 -11.61 -2.90
CA GLY A 52 0.81 -12.70 -2.02
C GLY A 52 0.79 -12.30 -0.55
N GLU A 53 0.58 -13.30 0.30
CA GLU A 53 0.59 -13.11 1.75
C GLU A 53 2.01 -12.85 2.25
N HIS A 54 2.13 -11.93 3.20
CA HIS A 54 3.38 -11.64 3.90
C HIS A 54 3.27 -12.03 5.36
N THR A 55 4.35 -12.55 5.93
CA THR A 55 4.41 -12.81 7.36
C THR A 55 4.44 -11.51 8.15
N LEU A 56 3.97 -11.56 9.40
CA LEU A 56 4.02 -10.40 10.32
C LEU A 56 5.46 -9.87 10.54
N GLN A 57 6.47 -10.73 10.39
CA GLN A 57 7.88 -10.33 10.46
C GLN A 57 8.27 -9.53 9.21
N GLN A 58 8.00 -10.04 8.01
CA GLN A 58 8.28 -9.33 6.75
C GLN A 58 7.59 -7.96 6.70
N ILE A 59 6.33 -7.89 7.12
CA ILE A 59 5.60 -6.62 7.23
C ILE A 59 6.32 -5.68 8.21
N GLY A 60 6.74 -6.19 9.36
CA GLY A 60 7.51 -5.41 10.34
C GLY A 60 8.80 -4.84 9.74
N ASP A 61 9.55 -5.67 9.03
CA ASP A 61 10.82 -5.29 8.39
C ASP A 61 10.61 -4.20 7.32
N ILE A 62 9.55 -4.30 6.50
CA ILE A 62 9.20 -3.31 5.48
C ILE A 62 8.86 -1.93 6.08
N PHE A 63 8.13 -1.93 7.20
CA PHE A 63 7.67 -0.71 7.86
C PHE A 63 8.60 -0.21 8.96
N GLY A 64 9.72 -0.88 9.22
CA GLY A 64 10.68 -0.51 10.26
C GLY A 64 10.11 -0.62 11.68
N VAL A 65 9.23 -1.59 11.91
CA VAL A 65 8.58 -1.83 13.22
C VAL A 65 8.72 -3.27 13.64
N THR A 66 8.59 -3.53 14.94
CA THR A 66 8.69 -4.90 15.44
C THR A 66 7.51 -5.77 14.99
N ARG A 67 7.75 -7.07 14.80
CA ARG A 67 6.68 -8.07 14.59
C ARG A 67 5.54 -7.92 15.60
N MET A 68 5.88 -7.69 16.87
CA MET A 68 4.88 -7.51 17.93
C MET A 68 3.99 -6.29 17.72
N ARG A 69 4.53 -5.21 17.14
CA ARG A 69 3.73 -4.05 16.77
C ARG A 69 2.71 -4.40 15.68
N ILE A 70 3.11 -5.18 14.68
CA ILE A 70 2.18 -5.67 13.64
C ILE A 70 1.10 -6.57 14.25
N CYS A 71 1.46 -7.52 15.13
CA CYS A 71 0.49 -8.36 15.85
C CYS A 71 -0.55 -7.53 16.62
N GLN A 72 -0.14 -6.42 17.25
CA GLN A 72 -1.04 -5.53 17.97
C GLN A 72 -2.01 -4.82 17.02
N ILE A 73 -1.50 -4.28 15.91
CA ILE A 73 -2.30 -3.59 14.89
C ILE A 73 -3.35 -4.55 14.32
N GLU A 74 -2.94 -5.77 13.94
CA GLU A 74 -3.82 -6.82 13.44
C GLU A 74 -4.96 -7.13 14.42
N LYS A 75 -4.63 -7.39 15.70
CA LYS A 75 -5.64 -7.64 16.75
C LYS A 75 -6.64 -6.48 16.91
N ILE A 76 -6.18 -5.23 16.80
CA ILE A 76 -7.05 -4.04 16.88
C ILE A 76 -7.98 -3.98 15.68
N ILE A 77 -7.48 -4.27 14.47
CA ILE A 77 -8.28 -4.27 13.24
C ILE A 77 -9.35 -5.36 13.31
N PHE A 78 -9.00 -6.59 13.69
CA PHE A 78 -9.98 -7.68 13.85
C PHE A 78 -11.10 -7.29 14.83
N LYS A 79 -10.76 -6.70 15.98
CA LYS A 79 -11.77 -6.21 16.93
C LYS A 79 -12.69 -5.15 16.33
N LYS A 80 -12.17 -4.25 15.49
CA LYS A 80 -12.97 -3.20 14.83
C LYS A 80 -13.87 -3.77 13.74
N LEU A 81 -13.39 -4.75 12.97
CA LEU A 81 -14.16 -5.41 11.92
C LEU A 81 -15.29 -6.25 12.52
N LEU A 82 -15.01 -7.04 13.57
CA LEU A 82 -16.01 -7.87 14.24
C LEU A 82 -17.14 -7.04 14.88
N LYS A 83 -16.81 -5.92 15.53
CA LYS A 83 -17.83 -5.00 16.06
C LYS A 83 -18.74 -4.40 14.98
N ARG A 84 -18.27 -4.32 13.74
CA ARG A 84 -19.04 -3.78 12.62
C ARG A 84 -19.95 -4.83 11.98
N SER A 85 -19.54 -6.10 11.98
CA SER A 85 -20.39 -7.21 11.52
C SER A 85 -21.59 -7.46 12.44
N ASP A 86 -21.45 -7.22 13.74
CA ASP A 86 -22.56 -7.40 14.71
C ASP A 86 -23.70 -6.38 14.51
N ILE A 87 -23.44 -5.24 13.83
CA ILE A 87 -24.45 -4.22 13.55
C ILE A 87 -25.35 -4.60 12.36
N HIS A 88 -24.91 -5.51 11.48
CA HIS A 88 -25.71 -5.95 10.34
C HIS A 88 -26.69 -7.08 10.71
N SER A 89 -26.49 -7.80 11.81
CA SER A 89 -27.36 -8.91 12.25
C SER A 89 -28.53 -8.49 13.15
N THR A 90 -28.73 -7.19 13.41
CA THR A 90 -29.90 -6.67 14.16
C THR A 90 -30.86 -5.87 13.28
N VAL A 91 -30.74 -5.99 11.97
CA VAL A 91 -31.69 -5.44 11.00
C VAL A 91 -32.24 -6.59 10.18
N ASP A 92 -32.99 -7.48 10.84
CA ASP A 92 -33.95 -8.42 10.27
C ASP A 92 -35.04 -8.68 11.31
#